data_AF-A0A9K3N6L9-F1
#
_entry.id   AF-A0A9K3N6L9-F1
#
_cell.length_a   1.000
_cell.length_b   1.000
_cell.length_c   1.000
_cell.angle_alpha   90.00
_cell.angle_beta   90.00
_cell.angle_gamma   90.00
#
_symmetry.space_group_name_H-M   'P 1'
#
loop_
_entity.id
_entity.type
_entity.pdbx_description
1 polymer ?
#
loop_
_entity_poly.entity_id
_entity_poly.type
_entity_poly.pdbx_seq_one_letter_code
_entity_poly.pdbx_strand_id
1 'polypeptide(L)'
;MRRLLRSMLGFGKHSLALLVEPAEVKAQLSGKDKDLNAKDVEIAELKRRLQEQVDKSESLEIDLEAEMGKAGSAEEARQKAEEARAISSTVLNVAQNNYAEAQGIVDMLVSKAEWMRGRRVVLMASSILNAGELNGAVAALIDASRPIGHRRGYLECAQHVEEVFGQEFDTSHCSVTNEADAELARVENSYDHLSLPVMDLVAKALEHDDWCQRLKAILGPPETVELSDEEETAGNDGDGDGDGDKPGDGAGDKNE
;
A
#
# COMPACT_ATOMS: atom_id res chain seq x y z
N MET A 1 -118.09 60.26 -75.56
CA MET A 1 -118.36 59.43 -74.36
C MET A 1 -117.48 58.18 -74.16
N ARG A 2 -116.55 57.78 -75.05
CA ARG A 2 -115.72 56.56 -74.82
C ARG A 2 -114.23 56.78 -74.56
N ARG A 3 -113.72 58.02 -74.51
CA ARG A 3 -112.30 58.30 -74.18
C ARG A 3 -112.01 58.60 -72.70
N LEU A 4 -113.05 58.70 -71.85
CA LEU A 4 -112.87 59.00 -70.41
C LEU A 4 -112.64 57.77 -69.52
N LEU A 5 -112.86 56.54 -70.03
CA LEU A 5 -112.71 55.30 -69.24
C LEU A 5 -111.30 54.70 -69.23
N ARG A 6 -110.35 55.24 -70.01
CA ARG A 6 -108.94 54.80 -69.98
C ARG A 6 -108.08 55.58 -68.96
N SER A 7 -108.69 56.53 -68.25
CA SER A 7 -108.03 57.39 -67.25
C SER A 7 -107.84 56.74 -65.87
N MET A 8 -108.66 55.73 -65.50
CA MET A 8 -108.69 55.23 -64.11
C MET A 8 -107.97 53.90 -63.84
N LEU A 9 -107.37 53.25 -64.86
CA LEU A 9 -106.63 51.98 -64.69
C LEU A 9 -105.11 52.12 -64.88
N GLY A 10 -104.61 53.30 -65.30
CA GLY A 10 -103.18 53.56 -65.49
C GLY A 10 -102.49 54.22 -64.28
N PHE A 11 -103.25 54.90 -63.42
CA PHE A 11 -102.69 55.64 -62.28
C PHE A 11 -102.36 54.77 -61.05
N GLY A 12 -102.89 53.54 -60.99
CA GLY A 12 -102.63 52.62 -59.86
C GLY A 12 -101.30 51.85 -59.94
N LYS A 13 -100.64 51.78 -61.10
CA LYS A 13 -99.39 51.00 -61.27
C LYS A 13 -98.11 51.82 -61.06
N HIS A 14 -98.13 53.12 -61.35
CA HIS A 14 -96.94 53.97 -61.18
C HIS A 14 -96.75 54.49 -59.75
N SER A 15 -97.82 54.54 -58.93
CA SER A 15 -97.71 54.88 -57.51
C SER A 15 -97.11 53.75 -56.66
N LEU A 16 -97.20 52.49 -57.10
CA LEU A 16 -96.57 51.35 -56.41
C LEU A 16 -95.11 51.16 -56.84
N ALA A 17 -94.74 51.45 -58.08
CA ALA A 17 -93.35 51.33 -58.56
C ALA A 17 -92.40 52.36 -57.95
N LEU A 18 -92.87 53.58 -57.65
CA LEU A 18 -92.06 54.65 -57.05
C LEU A 18 -91.82 54.47 -55.54
N LEU A 19 -92.59 53.60 -54.89
CA LEU A 19 -92.42 53.19 -53.49
C LEU A 19 -91.58 51.90 -53.34
N VAL A 20 -91.41 51.12 -54.42
CA VAL A 20 -90.62 49.88 -54.42
C VAL A 20 -89.12 50.16 -54.52
N GLU A 21 -88.67 51.04 -55.43
CA GLU A 21 -87.26 51.47 -55.58
C GLU A 21 -86.59 51.96 -54.27
N PRO A 22 -87.17 52.91 -53.50
CA PRO A 22 -86.58 53.35 -52.24
C PRO A 22 -86.65 52.28 -51.14
N ALA A 23 -87.64 51.38 -51.17
CA ALA A 23 -87.75 50.28 -50.22
C ALA A 23 -86.71 49.18 -50.49
N GLU A 24 -86.40 48.91 -51.75
CA GLU A 24 -85.44 47.91 -52.19
C GLU A 24 -83.99 48.37 -51.98
N VAL A 25 -83.68 49.63 -52.25
CA VAL A 25 -82.39 50.25 -51.88
C VAL A 25 -82.21 50.28 -50.35
N LYS A 26 -83.27 50.58 -49.59
CA LYS A 26 -83.23 50.56 -48.12
C LYS A 26 -83.05 49.14 -47.56
N ALA A 27 -83.64 48.13 -48.20
CA ALA A 27 -83.43 46.72 -47.84
C ALA A 27 -81.99 46.27 -48.14
N GLN A 28 -81.42 46.66 -49.29
CA GLN A 28 -80.03 46.37 -49.64
C GLN A 28 -79.04 47.09 -48.73
N LEU A 29 -79.28 48.35 -48.38
CA LEU A 29 -78.48 49.09 -47.40
C LEU A 29 -78.58 48.46 -46.01
N SER A 30 -79.78 48.06 -45.58
CA SER A 30 -79.96 47.32 -44.32
C SER A 30 -79.23 45.97 -44.32
N GLY A 31 -79.20 45.26 -45.46
CA GLY A 31 -78.46 44.01 -45.61
C GLY A 31 -76.94 44.22 -45.53
N LYS A 32 -76.43 45.26 -46.19
CA LYS A 32 -75.01 45.64 -46.13
C LYS A 32 -74.60 46.13 -44.75
N ASP A 33 -75.42 46.89 -44.05
CA ASP A 33 -75.16 47.31 -42.66
C ASP A 33 -75.10 46.10 -41.71
N LYS A 34 -75.98 45.10 -41.90
CA LYS A 34 -75.92 43.86 -41.14
C LYS A 34 -74.64 43.06 -41.42
N ASP A 35 -74.21 43.00 -42.68
CA ASP A 35 -72.98 42.32 -43.09
C ASP A 35 -71.72 43.07 -42.59
N LEU A 36 -71.70 44.39 -42.66
CA LEU A 36 -70.64 45.24 -42.09
C LEU A 36 -70.55 45.03 -40.58
N ASN A 37 -71.68 45.08 -39.87
CA ASN A 37 -71.70 44.81 -38.43
C ASN A 37 -71.21 43.39 -38.10
N ALA A 38 -71.55 42.37 -38.91
CA ALA A 38 -71.05 41.02 -38.72
C ALA A 38 -69.52 40.93 -38.92
N LYS A 39 -68.99 41.61 -39.95
CA LYS A 39 -67.55 41.70 -40.21
C LYS A 39 -66.81 42.48 -39.13
N ASP A 40 -67.39 43.54 -38.59
CA ASP A 40 -66.79 44.30 -37.48
C ASP A 40 -66.69 43.43 -36.21
N VAL A 41 -67.70 42.60 -35.93
CA VAL A 41 -67.65 41.61 -34.85
C VAL A 41 -66.55 40.57 -35.09
N GLU A 42 -66.44 40.04 -36.32
CA GLU A 42 -65.38 39.09 -36.67
C GLU A 42 -63.98 39.70 -36.59
N ILE A 43 -63.80 40.95 -37.02
CA ILE A 43 -62.54 41.70 -36.90
C ILE A 43 -62.18 41.89 -35.42
N ALA A 44 -63.15 42.22 -34.57
CA ALA A 44 -62.92 42.36 -33.12
C ALA A 44 -62.51 41.01 -32.48
N GLU A 45 -63.17 39.92 -32.85
CA GLU A 45 -62.85 38.56 -32.41
C GLU A 45 -61.44 38.14 -32.86
N LEU A 46 -61.07 38.39 -34.12
CA LEU A 46 -59.75 38.09 -34.66
C LEU A 46 -58.66 38.92 -33.99
N LYS A 47 -58.91 40.21 -33.72
CA LYS A 47 -57.99 41.06 -32.96
C LYS A 47 -57.79 40.54 -31.53
N ARG A 48 -58.87 40.13 -30.85
CA ARG A 48 -58.78 39.51 -29.52
C ARG A 48 -57.92 38.25 -29.55
N ARG A 49 -58.15 37.34 -30.50
CA ARG A 49 -57.38 36.10 -30.64
C ARG A 49 -55.91 36.35 -30.97
N LEU A 50 -55.64 37.34 -31.81
CA LEU A 50 -54.26 37.74 -32.13
C LEU A 50 -53.56 38.28 -30.88
N GLN A 51 -54.23 39.14 -30.10
CA GLN A 51 -53.67 39.64 -28.85
C GLN A 51 -53.40 38.51 -27.86
N GLU A 52 -54.34 37.58 -27.70
CA GLU A 52 -54.14 36.40 -26.84
C GLU A 52 -52.99 35.51 -27.29
N GLN A 53 -52.73 35.41 -28.60
CA GLN A 53 -51.56 34.71 -29.14
C GLN A 53 -50.27 35.46 -28.84
N VAL A 54 -50.26 36.79 -28.98
CA VAL A 54 -49.11 37.64 -28.64
C VAL A 54 -48.76 37.49 -27.16
N ASP A 55 -49.74 37.66 -26.27
CA ASP A 55 -49.54 37.54 -24.82
C ASP A 55 -49.03 36.15 -24.42
N LYS A 56 -49.54 35.09 -25.06
CA LYS A 56 -49.04 33.72 -24.87
C LYS A 56 -47.62 33.55 -25.36
N SER A 57 -47.26 34.14 -26.51
CA SER A 57 -45.91 34.04 -27.06
C SER A 57 -44.89 34.76 -26.18
N GLU A 58 -45.21 35.95 -25.67
CA GLU A 58 -44.36 36.70 -24.74
C GLU A 58 -44.17 35.95 -23.42
N SER A 59 -45.24 35.34 -22.89
CA SER A 59 -45.14 34.50 -21.69
C SER A 59 -44.20 33.31 -21.89
N LEU A 60 -44.29 32.64 -23.04
CA LEU A 60 -43.44 31.49 -23.35
C LEU A 60 -41.97 31.88 -23.56
N GLU A 61 -41.70 33.07 -24.12
CA GLU A 61 -40.34 33.59 -24.28
C GLU A 61 -39.68 33.87 -22.94
N ILE A 62 -40.41 34.48 -22.00
CA ILE A 62 -39.94 34.70 -20.63
C ILE A 62 -39.64 33.38 -19.92
N ASP A 63 -40.54 32.39 -20.04
CA ASP A 63 -40.34 31.06 -19.44
C ASP A 63 -39.12 30.34 -20.04
N LEU A 64 -38.96 30.43 -21.36
CA LEU A 64 -37.82 29.83 -22.06
C LEU A 64 -36.50 30.46 -21.61
N GLU A 65 -36.43 31.79 -21.51
CA GLU A 65 -35.22 32.49 -21.08
C GLU A 65 -34.89 32.17 -19.61
N ALA A 66 -35.90 32.05 -18.75
CA ALA A 66 -35.72 31.61 -17.37
C ALA A 66 -35.17 30.17 -17.28
N GLU A 67 -35.70 29.23 -18.08
CA GLU A 67 -35.20 27.86 -18.13
C GLU A 67 -33.79 27.78 -18.73
N MET A 68 -33.47 28.57 -19.76
CA MET A 68 -32.11 28.66 -20.30
C MET A 68 -31.12 29.20 -19.25
N GLY A 69 -31.51 30.20 -18.46
CA GLY A 69 -30.70 30.70 -17.35
C GLY A 69 -30.45 29.64 -16.27
N LYS A 70 -31.48 28.86 -15.90
CA LYS A 70 -31.33 27.74 -14.96
C LYS A 70 -30.43 26.64 -15.52
N ALA A 71 -30.59 26.28 -16.80
CA ALA A 71 -29.76 25.28 -17.46
C ALA A 71 -28.29 25.71 -17.51
N GLY A 72 -28.01 26.98 -17.82
CA GLY A 72 -26.66 27.54 -17.79
C GLY A 72 -26.03 27.49 -16.40
N SER A 73 -26.77 27.88 -15.36
CA SER A 73 -26.30 27.79 -13.97
C SER A 73 -26.05 26.35 -13.52
N ALA A 74 -26.92 25.42 -13.92
CA ALA A 74 -26.77 24.00 -13.61
C ALA A 74 -25.52 23.40 -14.29
N GLU A 75 -25.25 23.78 -15.54
CA GLU A 75 -24.05 23.32 -16.26
C GLU A 75 -22.77 23.89 -15.65
N GLU A 76 -22.74 25.18 -15.28
CA GLU A 76 -21.62 25.76 -14.55
C GLU A 76 -21.36 25.04 -13.21
N ALA A 77 -22.42 24.72 -12.48
CA ALA A 77 -22.31 23.99 -11.22
C ALA A 77 -21.79 22.56 -11.44
N ARG A 78 -22.24 21.90 -12.52
CA ARG A 78 -21.75 20.58 -12.93
C ARG A 78 -20.27 20.63 -13.27
N GLN A 79 -19.83 21.60 -14.06
CA GLN A 79 -18.43 21.76 -14.45
C GLN A 79 -17.54 22.00 -13.23
N LYS A 80 -17.94 22.91 -12.31
CA LYS A 80 -17.22 23.14 -11.05
C LYS A 80 -17.13 21.87 -10.19
N ALA A 81 -18.19 21.07 -10.13
CA ALA A 81 -18.18 19.81 -9.40
C ALA A 81 -17.26 18.77 -10.06
N GLU A 82 -17.18 18.74 -11.39
CA GLU A 82 -16.29 17.85 -12.14
C GLU A 82 -14.82 18.24 -11.98
N GLU A 83 -14.50 19.54 -12.04
CA GLU A 83 -13.16 20.06 -11.73
C GLU A 83 -12.75 19.74 -10.28
N ALA A 84 -13.65 19.93 -9.31
CA ALA A 84 -13.40 19.58 -7.92
C ALA A 84 -13.14 18.07 -7.74
N ARG A 85 -13.89 17.21 -8.46
CA ARG A 85 -13.65 15.75 -8.47
C ARG A 85 -12.32 15.40 -9.11
N ALA A 86 -11.96 16.04 -10.22
CA ALA A 86 -10.68 15.81 -10.89
C ALA A 86 -9.50 16.16 -9.97
N ILE A 87 -9.54 17.34 -9.33
CA ILE A 87 -8.52 17.75 -8.36
C ILE A 87 -8.50 16.80 -7.16
N SER A 88 -9.66 16.40 -6.64
CA SER A 88 -9.72 15.45 -5.53
C SER A 88 -9.10 14.10 -5.90
N SER A 89 -9.35 13.61 -7.12
CA SER A 89 -8.77 12.36 -7.61
C SER A 89 -7.25 12.44 -7.79
N THR A 90 -6.71 13.55 -8.29
CA THR A 90 -5.25 13.71 -8.43
C THR A 90 -4.57 13.76 -7.07
N VAL A 91 -5.13 14.51 -6.11
CA VAL A 91 -4.61 14.58 -4.73
C VAL A 91 -4.66 13.21 -4.05
N LEU A 92 -5.75 12.46 -4.21
CA LEU A 92 -5.88 11.11 -3.67
C LEU A 92 -4.81 10.17 -4.23
N ASN A 93 -4.58 10.18 -5.55
CA ASN A 93 -3.58 9.33 -6.19
C ASN A 93 -2.16 9.64 -5.68
N VAL A 94 -1.83 10.93 -5.51
CA VAL A 94 -0.54 11.34 -4.92
C VAL A 94 -0.40 10.82 -3.50
N ALA A 95 -1.43 10.96 -2.67
CA ALA A 95 -1.42 10.47 -1.29
C ALA A 95 -1.25 8.94 -1.23
N GLN A 96 -1.95 8.20 -2.10
CA GLN A 96 -1.86 6.75 -2.19
C GLN A 96 -0.46 6.27 -2.62
N ASN A 97 0.13 6.92 -3.63
CA ASN A 97 1.49 6.61 -4.07
C ASN A 97 2.52 6.85 -2.95
N ASN A 98 2.43 8.01 -2.28
CA ASN A 98 3.31 8.32 -1.16
C ASN A 98 3.18 7.31 -0.01
N TYR A 99 1.95 6.86 0.27
CA TYR A 99 1.72 5.83 1.28
C TYR A 99 2.35 4.48 0.88
N ALA A 100 2.19 4.07 -0.39
CA ALA A 100 2.79 2.84 -0.89
C ALA A 100 4.33 2.86 -0.84
N GLU A 101 4.95 3.99 -1.20
CA GLU A 101 6.40 4.19 -1.08
C GLU A 101 6.86 4.11 0.38
N ALA A 102 6.18 4.83 1.28
CA ALA A 102 6.48 4.80 2.70
C ALA A 102 6.33 3.39 3.29
N GLN A 103 5.28 2.66 2.89
CA GLN A 103 5.08 1.28 3.32
C GLN A 103 6.21 0.37 2.84
N GLY A 104 6.67 0.51 1.59
CA GLY A 104 7.81 -0.24 1.07
C GLY A 104 9.11 0.01 1.86
N ILE A 105 9.33 1.25 2.29
CA ILE A 105 10.47 1.59 3.17
C ILE A 105 10.30 0.93 4.54
N VAL A 106 9.11 0.98 5.13
CA VAL A 106 8.82 0.35 6.43
C VAL A 106 9.04 -1.16 6.36
N ASP A 107 8.53 -1.83 5.33
CA ASP A 107 8.69 -3.28 5.14
C ASP A 107 10.17 -3.66 5.00
N MET A 108 10.94 -2.87 4.24
CA MET A 108 12.40 -3.05 4.13
C MET A 108 13.08 -2.92 5.50
N LEU A 109 12.74 -1.90 6.29
CA LEU A 109 13.32 -1.68 7.62
C LEU A 109 12.93 -2.78 8.60
N VAL A 110 11.69 -3.24 8.57
CA VAL A 110 11.21 -4.37 9.39
C VAL A 110 12.00 -5.63 9.07
N SER A 111 12.16 -5.98 7.79
CA SER A 111 12.95 -7.14 7.38
C SER A 111 14.42 -7.05 7.84
N LYS A 112 15.04 -5.87 7.72
CA LYS A 112 16.39 -5.63 8.24
C LYS A 112 16.45 -5.79 9.76
N ALA A 113 15.48 -5.25 10.49
CA ALA A 113 15.42 -5.34 11.95
C ALA A 113 15.18 -6.77 12.45
N GLU A 114 14.31 -7.53 11.79
CA GLU A 114 14.05 -8.94 12.09
C GLU A 114 15.30 -9.81 11.88
N TRP A 115 16.02 -9.61 10.77
CA TRP A 115 17.28 -10.30 10.53
C TRP A 115 18.31 -9.98 11.63
N MET A 116 18.41 -8.71 12.03
CA MET A 116 19.29 -8.27 13.10
C MET A 116 18.94 -8.90 14.45
N ARG A 117 17.65 -8.95 14.77
CA ARG A 117 17.16 -9.51 16.04
C ARG A 117 17.31 -11.03 16.08
N GLY A 118 17.02 -11.72 14.97
CA GLY A 118 16.95 -13.19 14.94
C GLY A 118 18.27 -13.90 14.68
N ARG A 119 19.19 -13.31 13.90
CA ARG A 119 20.38 -14.03 13.40
C ARG A 119 21.71 -13.38 13.74
N ARG A 120 21.80 -12.04 13.79
CA ARG A 120 23.10 -11.35 13.90
C ARG A 120 23.93 -11.80 15.11
N VAL A 121 23.35 -11.81 16.31
CA VAL A 121 24.11 -12.12 17.54
C VAL A 121 24.66 -13.55 17.49
N VAL A 122 23.86 -14.50 17.01
CA VAL A 122 24.26 -15.90 16.88
C VAL A 122 25.39 -16.05 15.86
N LEU A 123 25.28 -15.39 14.70
CA LEU A 123 26.31 -15.46 13.66
C LEU A 123 27.61 -14.74 14.08
N MET A 124 27.52 -13.62 14.79
CA MET A 124 28.69 -12.93 15.36
C MET A 124 29.40 -13.82 16.39
N ALA A 125 28.65 -14.40 17.33
CA ALA A 125 29.22 -15.31 18.32
C ALA A 125 29.89 -16.52 17.65
N SER A 126 29.22 -17.12 16.66
CA SER A 126 29.78 -18.24 15.89
C SER A 126 31.07 -17.84 15.17
N SER A 127 31.13 -16.65 14.57
CA SER A 127 32.33 -16.18 13.87
C SER A 127 33.50 -15.92 14.82
N ILE A 128 33.24 -15.39 16.01
CA ILE A 128 34.25 -15.17 17.06
C ILE A 128 34.77 -16.51 17.58
N LEU A 129 33.87 -17.43 17.93
CA LEU A 129 34.23 -18.74 18.50
C LEU A 129 34.97 -19.63 17.49
N ASN A 130 34.77 -19.41 16.20
CA ASN A 130 35.46 -20.12 15.13
C ASN A 130 36.69 -19.37 14.58
N ALA A 131 37.06 -18.21 15.16
CA ALA A 131 38.23 -17.46 14.72
C ALA A 131 39.52 -18.25 14.99
N GLY A 132 40.36 -18.37 13.95
CA GLY A 132 41.62 -19.12 14.05
C GLY A 132 42.58 -18.50 15.07
N GLU A 133 42.54 -17.17 15.21
CA GLU A 133 43.34 -16.40 16.16
C GLU A 133 42.95 -16.72 17.60
N LEU A 134 41.65 -16.84 17.88
CA LEU A 134 41.15 -17.25 19.20
C LEU A 134 41.56 -18.68 19.52
N ASN A 135 41.38 -19.61 18.56
CA ASN A 135 41.80 -20.99 18.73
C ASN A 135 43.30 -21.12 18.99
N GLY A 136 44.13 -20.37 18.26
CA GLY A 136 45.57 -20.34 18.45
C GLY A 136 45.99 -19.77 19.80
N ALA A 137 45.36 -18.68 20.25
CA ALA A 137 45.66 -18.07 21.55
C ALA A 137 45.25 -18.98 22.72
N VAL A 138 44.09 -19.64 22.63
CA VAL A 138 43.65 -20.62 23.64
C VAL A 138 44.58 -21.85 23.65
N ALA A 139 45.02 -22.34 22.50
CA ALA A 139 45.98 -23.44 22.44
C ALA A 139 47.31 -23.07 23.11
N ALA A 140 47.84 -21.87 22.84
CA ALA A 140 49.05 -21.36 23.48
C ALA A 140 48.89 -21.25 25.02
N LEU A 141 47.73 -20.80 25.50
CA LEU A 141 47.43 -20.76 26.94
C LEU A 141 47.42 -22.16 27.56
N ILE A 142 46.81 -23.15 26.89
CA ILE A 142 46.79 -24.53 27.36
C ILE A 142 48.21 -25.09 27.45
N ASP A 143 49.04 -24.83 26.44
CA ASP A 143 50.42 -25.31 26.41
C ASP A 143 51.29 -24.63 27.48
N ALA A 144 51.14 -23.31 27.69
CA ALA A 144 51.88 -22.56 28.71
C ALA A 144 51.43 -22.89 30.15
N SER A 145 50.14 -23.19 30.36
CA SER A 145 49.62 -23.53 31.70
C SER A 145 49.95 -24.95 32.15
N ARG A 146 50.16 -25.89 31.22
CA ARG A 146 50.50 -27.29 31.52
C ARG A 146 51.73 -27.44 32.44
N PRO A 147 52.91 -26.85 32.15
CA PRO A 147 54.08 -26.97 33.04
C PRO A 147 53.82 -26.36 34.42
N ILE A 148 53.06 -25.26 34.53
CA ILE A 148 52.68 -24.65 35.81
C ILE A 148 51.83 -25.61 36.65
N GLY A 149 50.87 -26.29 36.02
CA GLY A 149 50.09 -27.34 36.67
C GLY A 149 50.98 -28.47 37.20
N HIS A 150 51.94 -28.95 36.42
CA HIS A 150 52.89 -29.98 36.84
C HIS A 150 53.76 -29.52 38.02
N ARG A 151 54.27 -28.28 37.99
CA ARG A 151 55.04 -27.70 39.09
C ARG A 151 54.22 -27.61 40.37
N ARG A 152 53.00 -27.07 40.28
CA ARG A 152 52.10 -26.92 41.42
C ARG A 152 51.78 -28.28 42.06
N GLY A 153 51.47 -29.28 41.25
CA GLY A 153 51.23 -30.64 41.74
C GLY A 153 52.46 -31.24 42.44
N TYR A 154 53.66 -31.04 41.89
CA TYR A 154 54.90 -31.49 42.53
C TYR A 154 55.13 -30.82 43.89
N LEU A 155 54.92 -29.49 43.98
CA LEU A 155 55.07 -28.74 45.22
C LEU A 155 54.04 -29.17 46.28
N GLU A 156 52.80 -29.46 45.87
CA GLU A 156 51.76 -30.00 46.76
C GLU A 156 52.15 -31.38 47.31
N CYS A 157 52.70 -32.26 46.46
CA CYS A 157 53.22 -33.55 46.91
C CYS A 157 54.39 -33.39 47.89
N ALA A 158 55.34 -32.49 47.58
CA ALA A 158 56.47 -32.21 48.47
C ALA A 158 55.96 -31.73 49.84
N GLN A 159 55.02 -30.79 49.87
CA GLN A 159 54.41 -30.28 51.10
C GLN A 159 53.77 -31.40 51.93
N HIS A 160 52.98 -32.30 51.33
CA HIS A 160 52.39 -33.42 52.06
C HIS A 160 53.45 -34.35 52.67
N VAL A 161 54.57 -34.57 51.98
CA VAL A 161 55.69 -35.36 52.52
C VAL A 161 56.34 -34.63 53.69
N GLU A 162 56.57 -33.33 53.58
CA GLU A 162 57.11 -32.52 54.67
C GLU A 162 56.23 -32.56 55.93
N GLU A 163 54.91 -32.45 55.76
CA GLU A 163 53.94 -32.51 56.85
C GLU A 163 53.94 -33.86 57.58
N VAL A 164 54.08 -34.97 56.85
CA VAL A 164 54.10 -36.33 57.42
C VAL A 164 55.40 -36.63 58.15
N PHE A 165 56.54 -36.24 57.57
CA PHE A 165 57.86 -36.60 58.08
C PHE A 165 58.51 -35.53 58.97
N GLY A 166 57.96 -34.31 59.01
CA GLY A 166 58.47 -33.20 59.82
C GLY A 166 59.84 -32.69 59.37
N GLN A 167 60.20 -32.93 58.11
CA GLN A 167 61.48 -32.55 57.51
C GLN A 167 61.22 -31.92 56.14
N GLU A 168 61.96 -30.86 55.81
CA GLU A 168 61.92 -30.20 54.51
C GLU A 168 62.33 -31.16 53.37
N PHE A 169 61.55 -31.15 52.29
CA PHE A 169 61.68 -32.05 51.14
C PHE A 169 62.33 -31.30 49.99
N ASP A 170 63.30 -31.93 49.33
CA ASP A 170 64.04 -31.27 48.26
C ASP A 170 63.17 -31.05 47.02
N THR A 171 62.84 -29.78 46.75
CA THR A 171 62.06 -29.36 45.59
C THR A 171 62.92 -28.99 44.38
N SER A 172 64.25 -29.03 44.50
CA SER A 172 65.19 -28.71 43.42
C SER A 172 65.09 -29.66 42.22
N HIS A 173 64.52 -30.84 42.43
CA HIS A 173 64.25 -31.83 41.38
C HIS A 173 63.01 -31.52 40.52
N CYS A 174 62.26 -30.46 40.81
CA CYS A 174 61.18 -30.02 39.94
C CYS A 174 61.76 -29.55 38.60
N SER A 175 61.44 -30.26 37.51
CA SER A 175 61.95 -29.96 36.17
C SER A 175 61.35 -28.68 35.55
N VAL A 176 60.36 -28.08 36.20
CA VAL A 176 59.68 -26.87 35.72
C VAL A 176 60.25 -25.66 36.46
N THR A 177 60.83 -24.74 35.69
CA THR A 177 61.48 -23.53 36.21
C THR A 177 60.48 -22.38 36.39
N ASN A 178 60.89 -21.33 37.10
CA ASN A 178 60.14 -20.07 37.21
C ASN A 178 59.95 -19.35 35.85
N GLU A 179 60.67 -19.78 34.82
CA GLU A 179 60.54 -19.24 33.47
C GLU A 179 59.19 -19.62 32.83
N ALA A 180 58.59 -20.73 33.26
CA ALA A 180 57.24 -21.10 32.87
C ALA A 180 56.20 -20.09 33.39
N ASP A 181 56.42 -19.47 34.56
CA ASP A 181 55.49 -18.46 35.11
C ASP A 181 55.55 -17.18 34.27
N ALA A 182 56.77 -16.77 33.86
CA ALA A 182 56.97 -15.62 32.99
C ALA A 182 56.38 -15.86 31.59
N GLU A 183 56.50 -17.08 31.06
CA GLU A 183 55.92 -17.44 29.76
C GLU A 183 54.39 -17.48 29.82
N LEU A 184 53.80 -18.06 30.88
CA LEU A 184 52.35 -18.03 31.06
C LEU A 184 51.84 -16.58 31.12
N ALA A 185 52.46 -15.71 31.93
CA ALA A 185 52.09 -14.30 32.01
C ALA A 185 52.20 -13.57 30.65
N ARG A 186 53.20 -13.92 29.83
CA ARG A 186 53.37 -13.38 28.48
C ARG A 186 52.23 -13.81 27.55
N VAL A 187 51.83 -15.08 27.61
CA VAL A 187 50.75 -15.63 26.78
C VAL A 187 49.38 -15.13 27.25
N GLU A 188 49.14 -15.03 28.55
CA GLU A 188 47.95 -14.39 29.14
C GLU A 188 47.81 -12.95 28.64
N ASN A 189 48.89 -12.17 28.72
CA ASN A 189 48.88 -10.81 28.18
C ASN A 189 48.61 -10.80 26.67
N SER A 190 49.09 -11.78 25.90
CA SER A 190 48.77 -11.88 24.47
C SER A 190 47.30 -12.23 24.21
N TYR A 191 46.67 -13.05 25.06
CA TYR A 191 45.26 -13.41 24.96
C TYR A 191 44.35 -12.24 25.34
N ASP A 192 44.66 -11.53 26.42
CA ASP A 192 43.89 -10.37 26.89
C ASP A 192 43.85 -9.22 25.87
N HIS A 193 44.89 -9.12 25.04
CA HIS A 193 45.01 -8.11 23.99
C HIS A 193 44.74 -8.68 22.59
N LEU A 194 44.08 -9.84 22.50
CA LEU A 194 43.79 -10.48 21.22
C LEU A 194 42.84 -9.60 20.39
N SER A 195 43.30 -9.25 19.18
CA SER A 195 42.48 -8.60 18.18
C SER A 195 41.90 -9.64 17.22
N LEU A 196 40.58 -9.64 17.08
CA LEU A 196 39.88 -10.52 16.15
C LEU A 196 39.45 -9.71 14.91
N PRO A 197 39.95 -10.01 13.70
CA PRO A 197 39.62 -9.26 12.49
C PRO A 197 38.11 -9.15 12.21
N VAL A 198 37.33 -10.16 12.61
CA VAL A 198 35.87 -10.14 12.46
C VAL A 198 35.22 -8.96 13.21
N MET A 199 35.77 -8.56 14.36
CA MET A 199 35.24 -7.43 15.13
C MET A 199 35.45 -6.10 14.39
N ASP A 200 36.61 -5.91 13.78
CA ASP A 200 36.91 -4.73 12.98
C ASP A 200 36.08 -4.67 11.69
N LEU A 201 35.89 -5.82 11.03
CA LEU A 201 35.04 -5.93 9.84
C LEU A 201 33.58 -5.59 10.15
N VAL A 202 33.06 -6.07 11.28
CA VAL A 202 31.71 -5.72 11.74
C VAL A 202 31.60 -4.23 12.05
N ALA A 203 32.59 -3.65 12.74
CA ALA A 203 32.59 -2.23 13.07
C ALA A 203 32.55 -1.37 11.80
N LYS A 204 33.44 -1.65 10.84
CA LYS A 204 33.48 -0.97 9.54
C LYS A 204 32.18 -1.15 8.75
N ALA A 205 31.59 -2.34 8.77
CA ALA A 205 30.33 -2.60 8.06
C ALA A 205 29.17 -1.74 8.58
N LEU A 206 29.14 -1.45 9.89
CA LEU A 206 28.10 -0.63 10.52
C LEU A 206 28.20 0.87 10.18
N GLU A 207 29.33 1.33 9.65
CA GLU A 207 29.54 2.72 9.24
C GLU A 207 28.88 3.06 7.89
N HIS A 208 28.39 2.05 7.14
CA HIS A 208 27.86 2.22 5.80
C HIS A 208 26.33 2.09 5.73
N ASP A 209 25.70 2.73 4.75
CA ASP A 209 24.23 2.68 4.54
C ASP A 209 23.72 1.27 4.16
N ASP A 210 24.57 0.50 3.48
CA ASP A 210 24.35 -0.90 3.09
C ASP A 210 24.81 -1.90 4.17
N TRP A 211 24.94 -1.47 5.42
CA TRP A 211 25.43 -2.28 6.55
C TRP A 211 24.81 -3.67 6.62
N CYS A 212 23.51 -3.82 6.32
CA CYS A 212 22.83 -5.11 6.42
C CYS A 212 23.36 -6.13 5.40
N GLN A 213 23.68 -5.68 4.19
CA GLN A 213 24.26 -6.55 3.16
C GLN A 213 25.71 -6.90 3.51
N ARG A 214 26.48 -5.92 3.98
CA ARG A 214 27.87 -6.14 4.42
C ARG A 214 27.96 -7.13 5.57
N LEU A 215 27.12 -6.96 6.59
CA LEU A 215 27.08 -7.91 7.71
C LEU A 215 26.66 -9.31 7.27
N LYS A 216 25.75 -9.44 6.31
CA LYS A 216 25.39 -10.75 5.73
C LYS A 216 26.56 -11.38 4.98
N ALA A 217 27.38 -10.59 4.29
CA ALA A 217 28.57 -11.11 3.60
C ALA A 217 29.68 -11.52 4.59
N ILE A 218 29.84 -10.78 5.68
CA ILE A 218 30.88 -11.07 6.70
C ILE A 218 30.49 -12.26 7.59
N LEU A 219 29.23 -12.31 8.02
CA LEU A 219 28.72 -13.26 9.01
C LEU A 219 27.94 -14.42 8.40
N GLY A 220 27.62 -14.34 7.12
CA GLY A 220 26.92 -15.40 6.41
C GLY A 220 27.79 -16.64 6.27
N PRO A 221 27.19 -17.82 6.10
CA PRO A 221 27.94 -18.99 5.66
C PRO A 221 28.69 -18.65 4.38
N PRO A 222 29.92 -19.17 4.16
CA PRO A 222 30.54 -19.08 2.85
C PRO A 222 29.55 -19.61 1.81
N GLU A 223 29.40 -18.91 0.68
CA GLU A 223 28.63 -19.41 -0.45
C GLU A 223 29.23 -20.78 -0.81
N THR A 224 28.55 -21.83 -0.38
CA THR A 224 28.85 -23.16 -0.86
C THR A 224 28.38 -23.13 -2.30
N VAL A 225 29.35 -23.16 -3.22
CA VAL A 225 29.07 -23.63 -4.57
C VAL A 225 28.47 -25.01 -4.35
N GLU A 226 27.16 -25.14 -4.55
CA GLU A 226 26.55 -26.46 -4.65
C GLU A 226 27.23 -27.11 -5.86
N LEU A 227 28.26 -27.90 -5.57
CA LEU A 227 28.72 -28.93 -6.47
C LEU A 227 27.47 -29.79 -6.65
N SER A 228 26.87 -29.73 -7.84
CA SER A 228 25.79 -30.62 -8.19
C SER A 228 26.34 -32.03 -8.05
N ASP A 229 26.00 -32.69 -6.94
CA ASP A 229 26.15 -34.12 -6.82
C ASP A 229 25.20 -34.70 -7.87
N GLU A 230 25.76 -34.98 -9.06
CA GLU A 230 25.12 -35.83 -10.04
C GLU A 230 24.90 -37.17 -9.34
N GLU A 231 23.65 -37.46 -9.00
CA GLU A 231 23.23 -38.78 -8.51
C GLU A 231 23.70 -39.85 -9.51
N GLU A 232 24.75 -40.60 -9.17
CA GLU A 232 24.89 -41.94 -9.69
C GLU A 232 23.81 -42.81 -9.04
N THR A 233 22.76 -43.06 -9.81
CA THR A 233 21.72 -44.04 -9.49
C THR A 233 22.32 -45.45 -9.53
N ALA A 234 22.88 -45.89 -8.41
CA ALA A 234 23.26 -47.29 -8.21
C ALA A 234 22.00 -48.12 -8.01
N GLY A 235 21.63 -48.87 -9.04
CA GLY A 235 20.52 -49.81 -9.03
C GLY A 235 20.75 -51.03 -8.13
N ASN A 236 19.68 -51.36 -7.42
CA ASN A 236 19.07 -52.69 -7.25
C ASN A 236 19.72 -53.77 -6.35
N ASP A 237 18.80 -54.33 -5.55
CA ASP A 237 18.66 -55.70 -5.02
C ASP A 237 19.44 -56.16 -3.77
N GLY A 238 18.67 -56.48 -2.72
CA GLY A 238 19.11 -57.41 -1.68
C GLY A 238 18.20 -57.46 -0.45
N ASP A 239 16.97 -57.95 -0.59
CA ASP A 239 16.12 -58.38 0.53
C ASP A 239 16.79 -59.44 1.41
N GLY A 240 16.57 -59.37 2.73
CA GLY A 240 17.02 -60.36 3.70
C GLY A 240 16.46 -60.14 5.10
N ASP A 241 15.23 -60.60 5.31
CA ASP A 241 14.54 -60.75 6.61
C ASP A 241 15.35 -61.59 7.63
N GLY A 242 15.14 -61.34 8.93
CA GLY A 242 15.46 -62.33 9.97
C GLY A 242 15.56 -61.83 11.41
N ASP A 243 14.40 -61.72 12.08
CA ASP A 243 14.10 -62.08 13.48
C ASP A 243 15.06 -61.81 14.67
N GLY A 244 14.47 -61.34 15.78
CA GLY A 244 14.68 -61.97 17.08
C GLY A 244 14.99 -61.06 18.28
N ASP A 245 13.97 -60.85 19.12
CA ASP A 245 14.00 -60.77 20.59
C ASP A 245 14.60 -59.55 21.34
N LYS A 246 13.70 -58.77 21.94
CA LYS A 246 13.79 -58.24 23.32
C LYS A 246 13.01 -59.21 24.25
N PRO A 247 13.04 -59.17 25.61
CA PRO A 247 13.57 -58.14 26.54
C PRO A 247 14.26 -58.70 27.82
N GLY A 248 14.72 -57.81 28.71
CA GLY A 248 15.01 -58.10 30.13
C GLY A 248 15.68 -56.87 30.77
N ASP A 249 14.98 -56.07 31.56
CA ASP A 249 14.54 -56.24 32.96
C ASP A 249 15.54 -55.61 33.94
N GLY A 250 15.05 -54.71 34.81
CA GLY A 250 15.84 -54.08 35.85
C GLY A 250 15.19 -52.85 36.47
N ALA A 251 14.11 -53.08 37.21
CA ALA A 251 13.39 -52.07 37.96
C ALA A 251 14.17 -51.56 39.19
N GLY A 252 13.97 -50.27 39.49
CA GLY A 252 13.78 -49.75 40.85
C GLY A 252 15.03 -49.40 41.66
N ASP A 253 15.19 -48.11 41.97
CA ASP A 253 15.16 -47.70 43.37
C ASP A 253 14.61 -46.27 43.52
N LYS A 254 13.61 -46.14 44.38
CA LYS A 254 13.12 -44.88 44.93
C LYS A 254 13.60 -44.89 46.36
N ASN A 255 14.43 -43.93 46.75
CA ASN A 255 14.66 -43.64 48.16
C ASN A 255 14.51 -42.14 48.40
N GLU A 256 13.55 -41.88 49.30
CA GLU A 256 13.29 -40.74 50.21
C GLU A 256 13.71 -39.32 49.82
#